data_AF-A0A846DKL0-F1
#
_entry.id   AF-A0A846DKL0-F1
#
_cell.length_a   1.000
_cell.length_b   1.000
_cell.length_c   1.000
_cell.angle_alpha   90.00
_cell.angle_beta   90.00
_cell.angle_gamma   90.00
#
_symmetry.space_group_name_H-M   'P 1'
#
loop_
_entity.id
_entity.type
_entity.pdbx_description
1 polymer ?
#
loop_
_entity_poly.entity_id
_entity_poly.type
_entity_poly.pdbx_seq_one_letter_code
_entity_poly.pdbx_strand_id
1 'polypeptide(L)'
;CVQALEMFVSILASEAANAALKFFATGGVYIGGGIPPRILDNLREPLFMENFINKDKMVDLLKSIPIYVILNDQAALQGAAWYARRSLSST
;
A
#
# COMPACT_ATOMS: atom_id res chain seq x y z
N CYS A 1 -22.01 -7.12 -6.94
CA CYS A 1 -20.58 -6.76 -7.09
C CYS A 1 -19.98 -6.11 -5.84
N VAL A 2 -20.76 -5.38 -5.02
CA VAL A 2 -20.28 -4.74 -3.78
C VAL A 2 -19.48 -5.69 -2.87
N GLN A 3 -20.05 -6.85 -2.55
CA GLN A 3 -19.37 -7.85 -1.71
C GLN A 3 -18.00 -8.31 -2.25
N ALA A 4 -17.85 -8.40 -3.58
CA ALA A 4 -16.57 -8.76 -4.18
C ALA A 4 -15.53 -7.64 -4.02
N LEU A 5 -15.96 -6.38 -4.08
CA LEU A 5 -15.11 -5.23 -3.83
C LEU A 5 -14.69 -5.14 -2.36
N GLU A 6 -15.62 -5.34 -1.42
CA GLU A 6 -15.31 -5.39 0.02
C GLU A 6 -14.31 -6.50 0.33
N MET A 7 -14.49 -7.69 -0.27
CA MET A 7 -13.53 -8.79 -0.13
C MET A 7 -12.15 -8.42 -0.67
N PHE A 8 -12.09 -7.76 -1.83
CA PHE A 8 -10.83 -7.27 -2.39
C PHE A 8 -10.14 -6.27 -1.44
N VAL A 9 -10.88 -5.32 -0.88
CA VAL A 9 -10.36 -4.32 0.07
C VAL A 9 -9.78 -5.00 1.32
N SER A 10 -10.51 -5.96 1.91
CA SER A 10 -10.06 -6.70 3.09
C SER A 10 -8.81 -7.54 2.82
N ILE A 11 -8.73 -8.20 1.66
CA ILE A 11 -7.56 -8.98 1.25
C ILE A 11 -6.36 -8.06 1.01
N LEU A 12 -6.55 -6.94 0.30
CA LEU A 12 -5.50 -5.96 0.05
C LEU A 12 -4.95 -5.38 1.37
N ALA A 13 -5.82 -5.04 2.32
CA ALA A 13 -5.44 -4.57 3.64
C ALA A 13 -4.62 -5.62 4.40
N SER A 14 -5.07 -6.87 4.40
CA SER A 14 -4.38 -7.99 5.06
C SER A 14 -3.00 -8.24 4.46
N GLU A 15 -2.86 -8.14 3.13
CA GLU A 15 -1.57 -8.32 2.46
C GLU A 15 -0.63 -7.13 2.68
N ALA A 16 -1.15 -5.90 2.68
CA ALA A 16 -0.38 -4.73 3.06
C ALA A 16 0.18 -4.85 4.49
N ALA A 17 -0.62 -5.36 5.43
CA ALA A 17 -0.18 -5.62 6.80
C ALA A 17 0.90 -6.71 6.86
N ASN A 18 0.72 -7.81 6.12
CA ASN A 18 1.73 -8.87 6.03
C ASN A 18 3.06 -8.33 5.49
N ALA A 19 3.02 -7.51 4.44
CA ALA A 19 4.21 -6.85 3.88
C ALA A 19 4.86 -5.91 4.88
N ALA A 20 4.05 -5.09 5.58
CA ALA A 20 4.53 -4.18 6.61
C ALA A 20 5.32 -4.90 7.71
N LEU A 21 4.80 -6.03 8.19
CA LEU A 21 5.46 -6.85 9.22
C LEU A 21 6.68 -7.59 8.67
N LYS A 22 6.58 -8.16 7.47
CA LYS A 22 7.65 -8.94 6.83
C LYS A 22 8.90 -8.11 6.56
N PHE A 23 8.72 -6.86 6.13
CA PHE A 23 9.82 -5.95 5.80
C PHE A 23 10.12 -4.93 6.89
N PHE A 24 9.38 -4.98 8.01
CA PHE A 24 9.47 -3.99 9.09
C PHE A 24 9.36 -2.55 8.54
N ALA A 25 8.35 -2.30 7.71
CA ALA A 25 8.20 -1.10 6.88
C ALA A 25 7.71 0.12 7.69
N THR A 26 8.44 0.52 8.72
CA THR A 26 8.08 1.65 9.62
C THR A 26 8.03 3.01 8.92
N GLY A 27 8.73 3.16 7.79
CA GLY A 27 8.63 4.34 6.92
C GLY A 27 7.31 4.45 6.15
N GLY A 28 6.51 3.38 6.14
CA GLY A 28 5.19 3.34 5.52
C GLY A 28 5.05 2.30 4.41
N VAL A 29 3.79 2.02 4.06
CA VAL A 29 3.39 1.14 2.96
C VAL A 29 2.80 1.98 1.84
N TYR A 30 3.33 1.82 0.63
CA TYR A 30 2.84 2.51 -0.57
C TYR A 30 2.11 1.52 -1.47
N ILE A 31 0.81 1.77 -1.68
CA ILE A 31 -0.07 0.97 -2.51
C ILE A 31 -0.10 1.60 -3.90
N GLY A 32 0.53 0.92 -4.87
CA GLY A 32 0.51 1.28 -6.28
C GLY A 32 -0.39 0.36 -7.10
N GLY A 33 -0.48 0.65 -8.40
CA GLY A 33 -1.25 -0.14 -9.37
C GLY A 33 -2.49 0.59 -9.89
N GLY A 34 -3.14 0.02 -10.90
CA GLY A 34 -4.26 0.67 -11.59
C GLY A 34 -5.60 0.61 -10.85
N ILE A 35 -5.78 -0.36 -9.95
CA ILE A 35 -7.04 -0.56 -9.21
C ILE A 35 -7.15 0.42 -8.01
N PRO A 36 -6.16 0.53 -7.11
CA PRO A 36 -6.29 1.33 -5.88
C PRO A 36 -6.74 2.79 -6.08
N PRO A 37 -6.24 3.54 -7.09
CA PRO A 37 -6.73 4.91 -7.34
C PRO A 37 -8.21 4.98 -7.75
N ARG A 38 -8.76 3.91 -8.35
CA ARG A 38 -10.15 3.86 -8.84
C ARG A 38 -11.16 3.49 -7.75
N ILE A 39 -10.70 2.90 -6.64
CA ILE A 39 -11.52 2.47 -5.51
C ILE A 39 -11.16 3.23 -4.23
N LEU A 40 -10.61 4.45 -4.39
CA LEU A 40 -10.03 5.22 -3.30
C LEU A 40 -11.02 5.47 -2.15
N ASP A 41 -12.29 5.66 -2.46
CA ASP A 41 -13.33 5.87 -1.46
C ASP A 41 -13.53 4.60 -0.61
N ASN A 42 -13.51 3.41 -1.21
CA ASN A 42 -13.59 2.15 -0.47
C ASN A 42 -12.33 1.87 0.37
N LEU A 43 -11.15 2.34 -0.06
CA LEU A 43 -9.92 2.24 0.72
C LEU A 43 -9.88 3.20 1.92
N ARG A 44 -10.70 4.26 1.90
CA ARG A 44 -10.85 5.20 3.02
C ARG A 44 -11.87 4.74 4.07
N GLU A 45 -12.68 3.74 3.74
CA GLU A 45 -13.64 3.19 4.69
C GLU A 45 -12.94 2.45 5.84
N PRO A 46 -13.56 2.37 7.04
CA PRO A 46 -12.99 1.70 8.19
C PRO A 46 -12.56 0.26 7.93
N LEU A 47 -13.29 -0.44 7.02
CA LEU A 47 -13.02 -1.83 6.64
C LEU A 47 -11.55 -2.07 6.29
N PHE A 48 -10.92 -1.15 5.54
CA PHE A 48 -9.51 -1.30 5.17
C PHE A 48 -8.60 -1.27 6.39
N MET A 49 -8.73 -0.25 7.24
CA MET A 49 -7.87 -0.10 8.42
C MET A 49 -8.13 -1.18 9.47
N GLU A 50 -9.39 -1.58 9.66
CA GLU A 50 -9.77 -2.69 10.55
C GLU A 50 -9.08 -3.99 10.14
N ASN A 51 -9.08 -4.33 8.85
CA ASN A 51 -8.40 -5.53 8.35
C ASN A 51 -6.88 -5.39 8.34
N PHE A 52 -6.35 -4.19 8.09
CA PHE A 52 -4.91 -3.93 8.11
C PHE A 52 -4.32 -4.19 9.51
N ILE A 53 -4.97 -3.67 10.56
CA ILE A 53 -4.46 -3.82 11.93
C ILE A 53 -4.85 -5.16 12.57
N ASN A 54 -5.63 -6.02 11.90
CA ASN A 54 -6.14 -7.29 12.43
C ASN A 54 -5.05 -8.37 12.54
N LYS A 55 -4.06 -8.13 13.42
CA LYS A 55 -2.92 -8.98 13.72
C LYS A 55 -2.60 -8.88 15.21
N ASP A 56 -3.44 -9.46 16.06
CA ASP A 56 -3.36 -9.50 17.54
C ASP A 56 -2.14 -8.81 18.18
N LYS A 57 -1.00 -9.49 18.27
CA LYS A 57 0.20 -9.02 18.98
C LYS A 57 0.94 -7.87 18.29
N MET A 58 0.62 -7.59 17.04
CA MET A 58 1.29 -6.61 16.18
C MET A 58 0.42 -5.38 15.90
N VAL A 59 -0.78 -5.28 16.49
CA VAL A 59 -1.72 -4.17 16.30
C VAL A 59 -1.05 -2.81 16.54
N ASP A 60 -0.31 -2.66 17.64
CA ASP A 60 0.30 -1.38 18.01
C ASP A 60 1.38 -0.94 17.01
N LEU A 61 2.18 -1.90 16.53
CA LEU A 61 3.15 -1.66 15.48
C LEU A 61 2.45 -1.22 14.19
N LEU A 62 1.43 -1.95 13.75
CA LEU A 62 0.71 -1.65 12.51
C LEU A 62 0.00 -0.30 12.56
N LYS A 63 -0.57 0.09 13.71
CA LYS A 63 -1.18 1.41 13.90
C LYS A 63 -0.18 2.57 13.71
N SER A 64 1.11 2.34 13.94
CA SER A 64 2.15 3.35 13.75
C SER A 64 2.64 3.48 12.31
N ILE A 65 2.34 2.51 11.44
CA ILE A 65 2.83 2.47 10.06
C ILE A 65 1.89 3.27 9.15
N PRO A 66 2.36 4.34 8.50
CA PRO A 66 1.51 5.10 7.59
C PRO A 66 1.28 4.35 6.28
N ILE A 67 0.09 4.53 5.69
CA ILE A 67 -0.30 3.89 4.44
C ILE A 67 -0.62 4.97 3.41
N TYR A 68 -0.07 4.83 2.21
CA TYR A 68 -0.21 5.79 1.12
C TYR A 68 -0.72 5.10 -0.13
N VAL A 69 -1.66 5.72 -0.84
CA VAL A 69 -2.05 5.30 -2.18
C VAL A 69 -1.34 6.19 -3.19
N ILE A 70 -0.62 5.61 -4.14
CA ILE A 70 0.09 6.35 -5.19
C ILE A 70 -0.94 6.80 -6.24
N LEU A 71 -1.22 8.11 -6.28
CA LEU A 71 -2.16 8.70 -7.23
C LEU A 71 -1.50 9.23 -8.52
N ASN A 72 -0.17 9.30 -8.54
CA ASN A 72 0.60 9.73 -9.71
C ASN A 72 0.69 8.57 -10.72
N ASP A 73 0.00 8.72 -11.85
CA ASP A 73 -0.05 7.76 -12.96
C ASP A 73 1.31 7.57 -13.65
N GLN A 74 2.18 8.58 -13.58
CA GLN A 74 3.54 8.54 -14.14
C GLN A 74 4.59 8.00 -13.16
N ALA A 75 4.21 7.58 -11.94
CA ALA A 75 5.17 7.17 -10.91
C ALA A 75 6.11 6.05 -11.38
N ALA A 76 5.60 5.08 -12.13
CA ALA A 76 6.40 3.98 -12.68
C ALA A 76 7.45 4.48 -13.69
N LEU A 77 7.04 5.35 -14.63
CA LEU A 77 7.95 5.93 -15.63
C LEU A 77 8.98 6.87 -15.00
N GLN A 78 8.58 7.67 -14.01
CA GLN A 78 9.49 8.53 -13.25
C GLN A 78 10.52 7.72 -12.47
N GLY A 79 10.11 6.62 -11.83
CA GLY A 79 11.02 5.70 -11.16
C GLY A 79 12.03 5.08 -12.12
N ALA A 80 11.58 4.63 -13.29
CA ALA A 80 12.46 4.09 -14.33
C ALA A 80 13.47 5.14 -14.84
N ALA A 81 13.02 6.36 -15.12
CA ALA A 81 13.88 7.46 -15.56
C ALA A 81 14.91 7.85 -14.49
N TRP A 82 14.50 7.89 -13.21
CA TRP A 82 15.40 8.16 -12.09
C TRP A 82 16.47 7.07 -11.95
N TYR A 83 16.07 5.80 -12.02
CA TYR A 83 16.98 4.66 -11.93
C TYR A 83 18.01 4.69 -13.06
N ALA A 84 17.56 4.86 -14.31
CA ALA A 84 18.45 4.96 -15.47
C ALA A 84 19.48 6.10 -15.33
N ARG A 85 19.03 7.29 -14.90
CA ARG A 85 19.92 8.43 -14.65
C ARG A 85 20.97 8.12 -13.57
N ARG A 86 20.54 7.50 -12.47
CA ARG A 86 21.44 7.14 -11.37
C ARG A 86 22.49 6.13 -11.80
N SER A 87 22.12 5.10 -12.56
CA SER A 87 23.03 4.08 -13.07
C SER A 87 24.11 4.67 -13.99
N LEU A 88 23.77 5.69 -14.78
CA LEU A 88 24.72 6.38 -15.66
C LEU A 88 25.69 7.29 -14.89
N SER A 89 25.27 7.87 -13.77
CA SER A 89 26.13 8.75 -12.95
C SER A 89 27.14 8.03 -12.04
N SER A 90 27.01 6.71 -11.92
CA SER A 90 27.89 5.86 -11.11
C SER A 90 28.99 5.15 -11.91
N THR A 91 29.16 5.51 -13.18
CA THR A 91 30.31 5.13 -14.04
C THR A 91 31.21 6.35 -14.20
#